data_AF-A0A536ENW2-F1
#
_entry.id   AF-A0A536ENW2-F1
#
_cell.length_a   1.000
_cell.length_b   1.000
_cell.length_c   1.000
_cell.angle_alpha   90.00
_cell.angle_beta   90.00
_cell.angle_gamma   90.00
#
_symmetry.space_group_name_H-M   'P 1'
#
loop_
_entity.id
_entity.type
_entity.pdbx_description
1 polymer ?
#
loop_
_entity_poly.entity_id
_entity_poly.type
_entity_poly.pdbx_seq_one_letter_code
_entity_poly.pdbx_strand_id
1 'polypeptide(L)'
;LNTCPTGIATQNEELRAKFEGRPEHVVNYLFLIAEEVREHLAKLGARTLDEIVGRVELLEQDEQSKLDLSYVLASTDVTVARRRQWERNGESPTAAPPAGEIDNSQRTTGANLLRGERRRYRGSAGQSFGAFLDEDVELMLEGQAQDYVGKGMGGGVIAIQPFAEDAADEPVLAGNTIAYGATGGRLFIAGRVGERFCVRNSGAVAVVEGAGDHFCEYMTGGVAVALGPVGWNAGAGMTGGIAYAVEWRQLNADSVVAREVPTEDAPELRALIEEHHRRTGSKVAAAMLAGWDEALMRFRQIVPVAATAPAAAAAPVQAPEQAPKTAA
;
A
#
# COMPACT_ATOMS: atom_id res chain seq x y z
N LEU A 1 2.74 24.19 6.19
CA LEU A 1 3.12 25.32 7.08
C LEU A 1 3.47 24.90 8.50
N ASN A 2 2.91 23.82 9.09
CA ASN A 2 3.31 23.30 10.43
C ASN A 2 3.24 24.33 11.59
N THR A 3 2.48 25.41 11.42
CA THR A 3 2.49 26.62 12.26
C THR A 3 1.17 26.84 13.01
N CYS A 4 0.40 25.78 13.29
CA CYS A 4 -0.88 25.90 13.96
C CYS A 4 -0.70 26.52 15.37
N PRO A 5 -1.26 27.72 15.64
CA PRO A 5 -0.99 28.44 16.88
C PRO A 5 -1.63 27.78 18.11
N THR A 6 -2.64 26.94 17.90
CA THR A 6 -3.42 26.24 18.93
C THR A 6 -2.97 24.78 19.12
N GLY A 7 -1.89 24.35 18.46
CA GLY A 7 -1.36 23.00 18.64
C GLY A 7 -2.19 21.88 18.00
N ILE A 8 -3.19 22.20 17.17
CA ILE A 8 -4.09 21.20 16.55
C ILE A 8 -3.42 20.53 15.34
N ALA A 9 -3.03 21.31 14.33
CA ALA A 9 -2.50 20.82 13.06
C ALA A 9 -1.00 21.13 12.90
N THR A 10 -0.19 20.61 13.82
CA THR A 10 1.28 20.80 13.84
C THR A 10 1.99 19.63 14.51
N GLN A 11 3.18 19.30 14.01
CA GLN A 11 4.15 18.37 14.61
C GLN A 11 5.22 19.09 15.43
N ASN A 12 5.25 20.44 15.41
CA ASN A 12 6.18 21.22 16.25
C ASN A 12 5.81 21.08 17.73
N GLU A 13 6.75 20.64 18.56
CA GLU A 13 6.53 20.33 19.97
C GLU A 13 6.09 21.55 20.80
N GLU A 14 6.70 22.72 20.56
CA GLU A 14 6.33 23.97 21.27
C GLU A 14 4.91 24.43 20.94
N LEU A 15 4.46 24.20 19.71
CA LEU A 15 3.09 24.53 19.30
C LEU A 15 2.10 23.48 19.80
N ARG A 16 2.46 22.18 19.78
CA ARG A 16 1.64 21.09 20.34
C ARG A 16 1.41 21.26 21.84
N ALA A 17 2.40 21.77 22.58
CA ALA A 17 2.26 22.08 24.00
C ALA A 17 1.17 23.12 24.30
N LYS A 18 0.71 23.87 23.29
CA LYS A 18 -0.40 24.85 23.40
C LYS A 18 -1.78 24.21 23.24
N PHE A 19 -1.88 22.90 22.98
CA PHE A 19 -3.17 22.23 22.81
C PHE A 19 -3.89 22.08 24.15
N GLU A 20 -4.98 22.83 24.33
CA GLU A 20 -5.81 22.83 25.53
C GLU A 20 -7.09 21.98 25.38
N GLY A 21 -7.29 21.35 24.22
CA GLY A 21 -8.47 20.53 23.94
C GLY A 21 -8.51 19.29 24.83
N ARG A 22 -9.69 18.99 25.38
CA ARG A 22 -9.92 17.79 26.20
C ARG A 22 -11.02 16.92 25.57
N PRO A 23 -10.99 15.59 25.77
CA PRO A 23 -12.05 14.71 25.27
C PRO A 23 -13.46 15.18 25.66
N GLU A 24 -13.63 15.77 26.84
CA GLU A 24 -14.93 16.27 27.33
C GLU A 24 -15.49 17.41 26.47
N HIS A 25 -14.64 18.22 25.84
CA HIS A 25 -15.11 19.29 24.95
C HIS A 25 -15.82 18.71 23.73
N VAL A 26 -15.29 17.64 23.15
CA VAL A 26 -15.90 16.94 22.01
C VAL A 26 -17.14 16.18 22.44
N VAL A 27 -17.09 15.49 23.59
CA VAL A 27 -18.24 14.77 24.14
C VAL A 27 -19.41 15.72 24.40
N ASN A 28 -19.17 16.85 25.05
CA ASN A 28 -20.19 17.85 25.33
C ASN A 28 -20.77 18.44 24.03
N TYR A 29 -19.91 18.76 23.06
CA TYR A 29 -20.36 19.21 21.75
C TYR A 29 -21.30 18.19 21.09
N LEU A 30 -20.91 16.91 21.04
CA LEU A 30 -21.75 15.85 20.46
C LEU A 30 -23.05 15.64 21.24
N PHE A 31 -23.05 15.80 22.57
CA PHE A 31 -24.29 15.74 23.36
C PHE A 31 -25.24 16.90 23.05
N LEU A 32 -24.72 18.11 22.84
CA LEU A 32 -25.52 19.27 22.47
C LEU A 32 -26.14 19.08 21.08
N ILE A 33 -25.35 18.65 20.09
CA ILE A 33 -25.88 18.30 18.76
C ILE A 33 -26.93 17.19 18.87
N ALA A 34 -26.69 16.15 19.67
CA ALA A 34 -27.65 15.07 19.85
C ALA A 34 -28.95 15.54 20.53
N GLU A 35 -28.90 16.51 21.44
CA GLU A 35 -30.09 17.12 22.03
C GLU A 35 -30.88 17.93 21.00
N GLU A 36 -30.21 18.80 20.25
CA GLU A 36 -30.85 19.59 19.19
C GLU A 36 -31.54 18.67 18.16
N VAL A 37 -30.90 17.57 17.78
CA VAL A 37 -31.50 16.54 16.93
C VAL A 37 -32.77 15.94 17.56
N ARG A 38 -32.76 15.62 18.86
CA ARG A 38 -33.96 15.10 19.57
C ARG A 38 -35.08 16.13 19.59
N GLU A 39 -34.77 17.40 19.78
CA GLU A 39 -35.75 18.48 19.72
C GLU A 39 -36.41 18.57 18.33
N HIS A 40 -35.62 18.47 17.26
CA HIS A 40 -36.14 18.45 15.89
C HIS A 40 -36.98 17.20 15.61
N LEU A 41 -36.53 16.01 16.04
CA LEU A 41 -37.31 14.78 15.93
C LEU A 41 -38.66 14.91 16.64
N ALA A 42 -38.68 15.45 17.85
CA ALA A 42 -39.90 15.69 18.61
C ALA A 42 -40.84 16.66 17.89
N LYS A 43 -40.31 17.76 17.31
CA LYS A 43 -41.10 18.70 16.48
C LYS A 43 -41.72 18.03 15.25
N LEU A 44 -41.02 17.07 14.65
CA LEU A 44 -41.48 16.27 13.51
C LEU A 44 -42.39 15.10 13.91
N GLY A 45 -42.59 14.84 15.21
CA GLY A 45 -43.37 13.70 15.71
C GLY A 45 -42.67 12.35 15.56
N ALA A 46 -41.36 12.33 15.30
CA ALA A 46 -40.55 11.13 15.19
C ALA A 46 -39.85 10.82 16.52
N ARG A 47 -39.66 9.52 16.82
CA ARG A 47 -38.99 9.07 18.05
C ARG A 47 -37.53 8.71 17.82
N THR A 48 -37.15 8.43 16.58
CA THR A 48 -35.82 7.98 16.21
C THR A 48 -35.36 8.62 14.90
N LEU A 49 -34.05 8.74 14.71
CA LEU A 49 -33.49 9.17 13.41
C LEU A 49 -33.91 8.23 12.27
N ASP A 50 -34.01 6.93 12.54
CA ASP A 50 -34.39 5.92 11.53
C ASP A 50 -35.78 6.17 10.92
N GLU A 51 -36.71 6.76 11.67
CA GLU A 51 -38.04 7.11 11.16
C GLU A 51 -38.02 8.23 10.12
N ILE A 52 -36.98 9.07 10.14
CA ILE A 52 -36.88 10.27 9.28
C ILE A 52 -35.83 10.16 8.16
N VAL A 53 -34.92 9.17 8.20
CA VAL A 53 -33.93 8.97 7.15
C VAL A 53 -34.62 8.72 5.80
N GLY A 54 -34.27 9.54 4.80
CA GLY A 54 -34.83 9.46 3.44
C GLY A 54 -36.25 10.01 3.28
N ARG A 55 -36.83 10.62 4.32
CA ARG A 55 -38.17 11.24 4.29
C ARG A 55 -38.13 12.64 3.66
N VAL A 56 -37.87 12.74 2.36
CA VAL A 56 -37.81 14.04 1.67
C VAL A 56 -39.13 14.82 1.74
N GLU A 57 -40.26 14.15 1.97
CA GLU A 57 -41.55 14.80 2.18
C GLU A 57 -41.66 15.60 3.49
N LEU A 58 -40.70 15.45 4.41
CA LEU A 58 -40.59 16.27 5.62
C LEU A 58 -39.82 17.58 5.38
N LEU A 59 -39.36 17.81 4.14
CA LEU A 59 -38.63 18.99 3.74
C LEU A 59 -39.46 19.80 2.75
N GLU A 60 -39.39 21.12 2.88
CA GLU A 60 -39.93 22.06 1.91
C GLU A 60 -38.88 23.11 1.56
N GLN A 61 -38.97 23.65 0.35
CA GLN A 61 -38.13 24.75 -0.06
C GLN A 61 -38.65 26.05 0.55
N ASP A 62 -37.77 26.81 1.20
CA ASP A 62 -38.07 28.18 1.62
C ASP A 62 -38.44 29.02 0.39
N GLU A 63 -39.58 29.72 0.46
CA GLU A 63 -40.13 30.57 -0.60
C GLU A 63 -39.14 31.65 -1.07
N GLN A 64 -38.19 32.05 -0.23
CA GLN A 64 -37.16 33.03 -0.56
C GLN A 64 -36.03 32.47 -1.43
N SER A 65 -35.90 31.14 -1.50
CA SER A 65 -34.85 30.49 -2.27
C SER A 65 -35.13 30.54 -3.77
N LYS A 66 -34.16 31.04 -4.54
CA LYS A 66 -34.20 31.07 -6.02
C LYS A 66 -33.56 29.85 -6.68
N LEU A 67 -33.04 28.92 -5.88
CA LEU A 67 -32.41 27.70 -6.39
C LEU A 67 -33.49 26.68 -6.78
N ASP A 68 -33.25 25.92 -7.84
CA ASP A 68 -34.06 24.74 -8.15
C ASP A 68 -33.59 23.57 -7.28
N LEU A 69 -34.39 23.23 -6.26
CA LEU A 69 -34.12 22.10 -5.35
C LEU A 69 -34.89 20.83 -5.74
N SER A 70 -35.53 20.79 -6.91
CA SER A 70 -36.37 19.66 -7.34
C SER A 70 -35.61 18.32 -7.35
N TYR A 71 -34.31 18.34 -7.66
CA TYR A 71 -33.46 17.14 -7.63
C TYR A 71 -33.24 16.61 -6.20
N VAL A 72 -33.06 17.49 -5.21
CA VAL A 72 -32.81 17.11 -3.81
C VAL A 72 -34.10 16.70 -3.11
N LEU A 73 -35.22 17.32 -3.48
CA LEU A 73 -36.57 17.05 -2.94
C LEU A 73 -37.30 15.94 -3.71
N ALA A 74 -36.65 15.32 -4.70
CA ALA A 74 -37.25 14.26 -5.49
C ALA A 74 -37.66 13.07 -4.60
N SER A 75 -38.95 12.74 -4.63
CA SER A 75 -39.48 11.60 -3.88
C SER A 75 -38.84 10.29 -4.34
N THR A 76 -38.52 9.43 -3.38
CA THR A 76 -38.01 8.08 -3.64
C THR A 76 -39.13 7.06 -3.43
N ASP A 77 -39.01 5.90 -4.09
CA ASP A 77 -39.97 4.82 -3.92
C ASP A 77 -40.08 4.41 -2.44
N VAL A 78 -41.22 4.74 -1.84
CA VAL A 78 -41.51 4.52 -0.41
C VAL A 78 -41.65 3.04 -0.05
N THR A 79 -41.72 2.15 -1.05
CA THR A 79 -41.74 0.69 -0.85
C THR A 79 -40.35 0.11 -0.65
N VAL A 80 -39.29 0.85 -0.99
CA VAL A 80 -37.91 0.42 -0.81
C VAL A 80 -37.44 0.78 0.60
N ALA A 81 -36.61 -0.09 1.20
CA ALA A 81 -35.97 0.20 2.48
C ALA A 81 -35.15 1.50 2.38
N ARG A 82 -35.58 2.54 3.10
CA ARG A 82 -34.92 3.86 3.14
C ARG A 82 -33.55 3.82 3.79
N ARG A 83 -33.30 2.81 4.63
CA ARG A 83 -31.99 2.50 5.20
C ARG A 83 -31.43 1.25 4.54
N ARG A 84 -30.31 1.38 3.82
CA ARG A 84 -29.46 0.24 3.47
C ARG A 84 -28.50 -0.01 4.62
N GLN A 85 -28.76 -1.03 5.42
CA GLN A 85 -27.74 -1.57 6.31
C GLN A 85 -26.79 -2.38 5.43
N TRP A 86 -25.57 -1.89 5.27
CA TRP A 86 -24.48 -2.80 4.93
C TRP A 86 -24.21 -3.59 6.20
N GLU A 87 -24.20 -4.92 6.10
CA GLU A 87 -23.65 -5.71 7.19
C GLU A 87 -22.24 -5.19 7.49
N ARG A 88 -21.91 -5.06 8.78
CA ARG A 88 -20.59 -4.58 9.21
C ARG A 88 -19.51 -5.41 8.52
N ASN A 89 -18.27 -4.91 8.53
CA ASN A 89 -17.01 -5.63 8.27
C ASN A 89 -16.80 -6.84 9.21
N GLY A 90 -17.79 -7.69 9.38
CA GLY A 90 -17.88 -8.78 10.36
C GLY A 90 -18.04 -10.15 9.71
N GLU A 91 -18.26 -10.23 8.41
CA GLU A 91 -17.93 -11.46 7.69
C GLU A 91 -16.41 -11.64 7.78
N SER A 92 -16.00 -12.73 8.41
CA SER A 92 -14.58 -13.12 8.38
C SER A 92 -14.17 -13.25 6.91
N PRO A 93 -12.94 -12.85 6.55
CA PRO A 93 -12.43 -13.12 5.22
C PRO A 93 -12.68 -14.58 4.85
N THR A 94 -13.08 -14.84 3.61
CA THR A 94 -13.25 -16.21 3.11
C THR A 94 -12.02 -17.02 3.51
N ALA A 95 -12.26 -18.17 4.13
CA ALA A 95 -11.17 -19.00 4.60
C ALA A 95 -10.23 -19.33 3.43
N ALA A 96 -8.91 -19.20 3.64
CA ALA A 96 -7.95 -19.65 2.65
C ALA A 96 -8.27 -21.10 2.22
N PRO A 97 -8.27 -21.37 0.90
CA PRO A 97 -8.45 -22.72 0.40
C PRO A 97 -7.39 -23.68 1.00
N PRO A 98 -7.69 -24.99 1.09
CA PRO A 98 -6.68 -25.99 1.42
C PRO A 98 -5.48 -25.91 0.45
N ALA A 99 -4.29 -26.30 0.92
CA ALA A 99 -3.13 -26.45 0.03
C ALA A 99 -3.45 -27.39 -1.15
N GLY A 100 -2.88 -27.12 -2.32
CA GLY A 100 -3.14 -27.86 -3.57
C GLY A 100 -3.57 -26.95 -4.70
N GLU A 101 -4.57 -27.37 -5.47
CA GLU A 101 -5.02 -26.63 -6.65
C GLU A 101 -5.72 -25.32 -6.27
N ILE A 102 -5.38 -24.24 -6.99
CA ILE A 102 -5.95 -22.90 -6.83
C ILE A 102 -6.36 -22.32 -8.20
N ASP A 103 -7.47 -21.58 -8.22
CA ASP A 103 -7.94 -20.86 -9.40
C ASP A 103 -8.15 -19.37 -9.12
N ASN A 104 -8.45 -18.61 -10.17
CA ASN A 104 -8.47 -17.15 -10.15
C ASN A 104 -9.68 -16.57 -9.40
N SER A 105 -10.66 -17.39 -9.02
CA SER A 105 -11.78 -16.99 -8.17
C SER A 105 -11.37 -16.89 -6.69
N GLN A 106 -10.30 -17.60 -6.31
CA GLN A 106 -9.78 -17.63 -4.93
C GLN A 106 -8.89 -16.41 -4.68
N ARG A 107 -9.55 -15.32 -4.28
CA ARG A 107 -8.94 -14.03 -3.95
C ARG A 107 -8.47 -14.00 -2.50
N THR A 108 -7.50 -13.13 -2.20
CA THR A 108 -7.02 -12.87 -0.82
C THR A 108 -6.50 -14.10 -0.06
N THR A 109 -6.19 -15.20 -0.76
CA THR A 109 -5.60 -16.41 -0.18
C THR A 109 -4.36 -16.06 0.62
N GLY A 110 -4.35 -16.39 1.91
CA GLY A 110 -3.25 -16.06 2.83
C GLY A 110 -3.58 -15.01 3.88
N ALA A 111 -4.54 -14.11 3.61
CA ALA A 111 -4.84 -12.98 4.50
C ALA A 111 -5.42 -13.38 5.87
N ASN A 112 -5.96 -14.59 5.97
CA ASN A 112 -6.57 -15.14 7.19
C ASN A 112 -5.77 -16.32 7.77
N LEU A 113 -4.58 -16.61 7.26
CA LEU A 113 -3.72 -17.65 7.81
C LEU A 113 -3.10 -17.19 9.13
N LEU A 114 -2.90 -18.14 10.04
CA LEU A 114 -2.28 -17.93 11.33
C LEU A 114 -0.75 -18.07 11.21
N ARG A 115 -0.03 -17.49 12.17
CA ARG A 115 1.43 -17.60 12.26
C ARG A 115 1.88 -19.07 12.33
N GLY A 116 2.97 -19.39 11.64
CA GLY A 116 3.52 -20.74 11.52
C GLY A 116 2.90 -21.57 10.40
N GLU A 117 1.83 -21.09 9.75
CA GLU A 117 1.21 -21.79 8.64
C GLU A 117 2.03 -21.70 7.36
N ARG A 118 2.23 -22.86 6.73
CA ARG A 118 2.83 -22.96 5.40
C ARG A 118 1.84 -23.58 4.44
N ARG A 119 1.66 -22.98 3.26
CA ARG A 119 0.77 -23.48 2.21
C ARG A 119 1.49 -23.51 0.88
N ARG A 120 1.30 -24.61 0.15
CA ARG A 120 1.75 -24.75 -1.23
C ARG A 120 0.53 -24.87 -2.13
N TYR A 121 0.52 -24.08 -3.18
CA TYR A 121 -0.53 -24.09 -4.19
C TYR A 121 0.05 -24.36 -5.56
N ARG A 122 -0.80 -24.89 -6.45
CA ARG A 122 -0.54 -25.05 -7.87
C ARG A 122 -1.72 -24.49 -8.66
N GLY A 123 -1.47 -23.63 -9.64
CA GLY A 123 -2.53 -23.06 -10.47
C GLY A 123 -2.45 -21.56 -10.66
N SER A 124 -3.61 -20.90 -10.73
CA SER A 124 -3.71 -19.46 -11.02
C SER A 124 -4.35 -18.71 -9.85
N ALA A 125 -3.58 -18.17 -8.92
CA ALA A 125 -4.13 -17.43 -7.78
C ALA A 125 -4.91 -16.17 -8.21
N GLY A 126 -6.05 -15.93 -7.56
CA GLY A 126 -6.83 -14.73 -7.74
C GLY A 126 -6.12 -13.47 -7.21
N GLN A 127 -6.79 -12.33 -7.33
CA GLN A 127 -6.25 -11.05 -6.86
C GLN A 127 -5.90 -11.09 -5.37
N SER A 128 -4.86 -10.33 -4.99
CA SER A 128 -4.45 -10.15 -3.59
C SER A 128 -3.93 -11.42 -2.90
N PHE A 129 -3.30 -12.34 -3.65
CA PHE A 129 -2.60 -13.49 -3.07
C PHE A 129 -1.54 -13.05 -2.05
N GLY A 130 -1.62 -13.55 -0.82
CA GLY A 130 -0.74 -13.15 0.28
C GLY A 130 -0.92 -11.69 0.74
N ALA A 131 -2.07 -11.08 0.52
CA ALA A 131 -2.33 -9.75 1.07
C ALA A 131 -2.32 -9.76 2.60
N PHE A 132 -1.72 -8.73 3.20
CA PHE A 132 -1.57 -8.57 4.65
C PHE A 132 -0.91 -9.76 5.35
N LEU A 133 -0.03 -10.49 4.64
CA LEU A 133 0.66 -11.64 5.20
C LEU A 133 1.46 -11.24 6.45
N ASP A 134 1.25 -11.99 7.53
CA ASP A 134 1.92 -11.78 8.81
C ASP A 134 3.24 -12.57 8.86
N GLU A 135 4.05 -12.26 9.87
CA GLU A 135 5.27 -12.99 10.20
C GLU A 135 4.99 -14.50 10.37
N ASP A 136 6.00 -15.32 10.07
CA ASP A 136 5.96 -16.78 10.16
C ASP A 136 4.91 -17.49 9.28
N VAL A 137 4.28 -16.80 8.33
CA VAL A 137 3.43 -17.43 7.30
C VAL A 137 4.20 -17.60 6.00
N GLU A 138 4.05 -18.74 5.32
CA GLU A 138 4.73 -19.01 4.05
C GLU A 138 3.77 -19.51 2.97
N LEU A 139 3.76 -18.84 1.82
CA LEU A 139 2.97 -19.16 0.66
C LEU A 139 3.88 -19.50 -0.53
N MET A 140 3.79 -20.72 -1.03
CA MET A 140 4.48 -21.16 -2.23
C MET A 140 3.45 -21.38 -3.33
N LEU A 141 3.68 -20.85 -4.53
CA LEU A 141 2.81 -21.02 -5.68
C LEU A 141 3.61 -21.52 -6.88
N GLU A 142 3.23 -22.68 -7.40
CA GLU A 142 3.64 -23.12 -8.74
C GLU A 142 2.55 -22.70 -9.74
N GLY A 143 2.89 -21.79 -10.64
CA GLY A 143 1.96 -21.20 -11.60
C GLY A 143 2.01 -19.68 -11.55
N GLN A 144 0.84 -19.04 -11.58
CA GLN A 144 0.72 -17.59 -11.76
C GLN A 144 -0.28 -16.97 -10.80
N ALA A 145 -0.17 -15.67 -10.57
CA ALA A 145 -1.10 -14.89 -9.75
C ALA A 145 -1.63 -13.68 -10.51
N GLN A 146 -2.80 -13.18 -10.11
CA GLN A 146 -3.33 -11.91 -10.62
C GLN A 146 -2.67 -10.71 -9.90
N ASP A 147 -3.28 -9.53 -9.98
CA ASP A 147 -2.77 -8.31 -9.35
C ASP A 147 -2.67 -8.41 -7.81
N TYR A 148 -1.88 -7.51 -7.23
CA TYR A 148 -1.82 -7.23 -5.80
C TYR A 148 -1.20 -8.34 -4.92
N VAL A 149 -0.35 -9.19 -5.49
CA VAL A 149 0.43 -10.16 -4.70
C VAL A 149 1.17 -9.42 -3.57
N GLY A 150 1.04 -9.90 -2.33
CA GLY A 150 1.70 -9.29 -1.18
C GLY A 150 1.21 -7.88 -0.83
N LYS A 151 0.02 -7.47 -1.27
CA LYS A 151 -0.56 -6.15 -0.91
C LYS A 151 -0.57 -5.96 0.61
N GLY A 152 0.10 -4.92 1.08
CA GLY A 152 0.17 -4.58 2.50
C GLY A 152 0.78 -5.67 3.38
N MET A 153 1.58 -6.59 2.82
CA MET A 153 2.24 -7.62 3.63
C MET A 153 3.13 -6.98 4.71
N GLY A 154 3.00 -7.46 5.94
CA GLY A 154 3.76 -7.00 7.09
C GLY A 154 4.93 -7.92 7.45
N GLY A 155 4.87 -9.18 7.01
CA GLY A 155 5.86 -10.21 7.29
C GLY A 155 5.70 -11.42 6.36
N GLY A 156 6.27 -12.54 6.78
CA GLY A 156 6.11 -13.82 6.09
C GLY A 156 6.89 -13.91 4.77
N VAL A 157 6.62 -14.98 4.03
CA VAL A 157 7.25 -15.25 2.75
C VAL A 157 6.24 -15.65 1.68
N ILE A 158 6.39 -15.08 0.49
CA ILE A 158 5.67 -15.48 -0.71
C ILE A 158 6.71 -15.86 -1.77
N ALA A 159 6.60 -17.05 -2.35
CA ALA A 159 7.41 -17.45 -3.50
C ALA A 159 6.52 -17.97 -4.63
N ILE A 160 6.74 -17.45 -5.84
CA ILE A 160 6.04 -17.84 -7.07
C ILE A 160 7.06 -18.35 -8.07
N GLN A 161 6.84 -19.55 -8.57
CA GLN A 161 7.63 -20.18 -9.62
C GLN A 161 6.71 -20.57 -10.78
N PRO A 162 7.21 -20.63 -12.02
CA PRO A 162 6.40 -21.07 -13.15
C PRO A 162 5.98 -22.55 -12.99
N PHE A 163 5.03 -23.00 -13.79
CA PHE A 163 4.72 -24.42 -13.89
C PHE A 163 5.98 -25.21 -14.30
N ALA A 164 6.16 -26.42 -13.78
CA ALA A 164 7.30 -27.26 -14.15
C ALA A 164 7.36 -27.53 -15.67
N GLU A 165 6.19 -27.54 -16.33
CA GLU A 165 6.07 -27.75 -17.78
C GLU A 165 6.18 -26.46 -18.61
N ASP A 166 6.32 -25.30 -17.97
CA ASP A 166 6.44 -24.03 -18.68
C ASP A 166 7.81 -23.92 -19.36
N ALA A 167 7.76 -23.84 -20.69
CA ALA A 167 8.94 -23.72 -21.53
C ALA A 167 9.25 -22.26 -21.92
N ALA A 168 8.48 -21.29 -21.44
CA ALA A 168 8.75 -19.88 -21.70
C ALA A 168 10.08 -19.45 -21.07
N ASP A 169 10.89 -18.72 -21.82
CA ASP A 169 12.17 -18.18 -21.34
C ASP A 169 11.97 -17.05 -20.32
N GLU A 170 10.94 -16.23 -20.49
CA GLU A 170 10.58 -15.11 -19.62
C GLU A 170 9.06 -15.12 -19.30
N PRO A 171 8.58 -16.04 -18.45
CA PRO A 171 7.16 -16.15 -18.16
C PRO A 171 6.64 -14.95 -17.36
N VAL A 172 5.42 -14.48 -17.65
CA VAL A 172 4.75 -13.47 -16.83
C VAL A 172 3.95 -14.18 -15.74
N LEU A 173 4.36 -14.03 -14.47
CA LEU A 173 3.83 -14.84 -13.37
C LEU A 173 2.94 -14.07 -12.40
N ALA A 174 2.94 -12.74 -12.45
CA ALA A 174 2.03 -11.96 -11.61
C ALA A 174 1.62 -10.64 -12.28
N GLY A 175 0.47 -10.12 -11.86
CA GLY A 175 -0.10 -8.87 -12.37
C GLY A 175 0.60 -7.61 -11.83
N ASN A 176 -0.19 -6.59 -11.56
CA ASN A 176 0.26 -5.25 -11.22
C ASN A 176 0.24 -4.99 -9.71
N THR A 177 0.87 -3.88 -9.29
CA THR A 177 0.72 -3.30 -7.94
C THR A 177 1.09 -4.31 -6.83
N ILE A 178 2.14 -5.08 -7.10
CA ILE A 178 2.67 -6.11 -6.21
C ILE A 178 3.42 -5.45 -5.04
N ALA A 179 3.31 -6.03 -3.85
CA ALA A 179 3.86 -5.50 -2.61
C ALA A 179 3.40 -4.06 -2.29
N TYR A 180 2.19 -3.69 -2.75
CA TYR A 180 1.65 -2.36 -2.55
C TYR A 180 1.56 -2.01 -1.06
N GLY A 181 2.32 -1.00 -0.63
CA GLY A 181 2.29 -0.52 0.75
C GLY A 181 2.80 -1.55 1.77
N ALA A 182 3.58 -2.53 1.33
CA ALA A 182 4.13 -3.54 2.21
C ALA A 182 5.07 -2.91 3.25
N THR A 183 5.01 -3.40 4.49
CA THR A 183 5.83 -2.90 5.60
C THR A 183 6.88 -3.90 6.08
N GLY A 184 6.86 -5.12 5.55
CA GLY A 184 7.84 -6.16 5.87
C GLY A 184 7.60 -7.45 5.08
N GLY A 185 8.38 -8.48 5.38
CA GLY A 185 8.32 -9.80 4.74
C GLY A 185 9.14 -9.93 3.45
N ARG A 186 9.13 -11.13 2.87
CA ARG A 186 9.95 -11.48 1.70
C ARG A 186 9.11 -12.01 0.53
N LEU A 187 9.37 -11.51 -0.67
CA LEU A 187 8.64 -11.87 -1.89
C LEU A 187 9.60 -12.29 -3.00
N PHE A 188 9.39 -13.46 -3.60
CA PHE A 188 10.23 -13.99 -4.67
C PHE A 188 9.37 -14.44 -5.85
N ILE A 189 9.59 -13.91 -7.05
CA ILE A 189 8.81 -14.25 -8.25
C ILE A 189 9.76 -14.59 -9.40
N ALA A 190 9.88 -15.87 -9.77
CA ALA A 190 10.75 -16.35 -10.84
C ALA A 190 10.13 -16.15 -12.23
N GLY A 191 9.84 -14.90 -12.54
CA GLY A 191 9.29 -14.47 -13.82
C GLY A 191 9.03 -12.97 -13.84
N ARG A 192 8.56 -12.49 -14.98
CA ARG A 192 8.16 -11.10 -15.17
C ARG A 192 6.83 -10.80 -14.49
N VAL A 193 6.64 -9.54 -14.14
CA VAL A 193 5.38 -9.03 -13.58
C VAL A 193 4.92 -7.77 -14.29
N GLY A 194 3.68 -7.36 -14.01
CA GLY A 194 3.10 -6.13 -14.52
C GLY A 194 3.72 -4.85 -13.95
N GLU A 195 2.96 -3.77 -14.00
CA GLU A 195 3.37 -2.44 -13.58
C GLU A 195 3.32 -2.26 -12.06
N ARG A 196 4.00 -1.20 -11.58
CA ARG A 196 3.94 -0.75 -10.17
C ARG A 196 4.37 -1.81 -9.17
N PHE A 197 5.37 -2.61 -9.53
CA PHE A 197 6.02 -3.52 -8.59
C PHE A 197 6.66 -2.72 -7.45
N CYS A 198 6.40 -3.12 -6.20
CA CYS A 198 6.85 -2.44 -4.98
C CYS A 198 6.38 -0.98 -4.85
N VAL A 199 5.22 -0.63 -5.42
CA VAL A 199 4.66 0.71 -5.23
C VAL A 199 4.37 0.97 -3.75
N ARG A 200 4.87 2.09 -3.21
CA ARG A 200 4.78 2.43 -1.78
C ARG A 200 5.37 1.39 -0.83
N ASN A 201 6.25 0.50 -1.29
CA ASN A 201 6.96 -0.41 -0.41
C ASN A 201 7.70 0.39 0.68
N SER A 202 7.49 0.01 1.93
CA SER A 202 8.00 0.69 3.12
C SER A 202 8.87 -0.23 3.99
N GLY A 203 9.06 -1.50 3.60
CA GLY A 203 9.87 -2.43 4.39
C GLY A 203 10.01 -3.87 3.89
N ALA A 204 9.28 -4.28 2.84
CA ALA A 204 9.43 -5.62 2.28
C ALA A 204 10.72 -5.78 1.46
N VAL A 205 11.22 -7.01 1.41
CA VAL A 205 12.31 -7.44 0.54
C VAL A 205 11.73 -8.24 -0.62
N ALA A 206 11.95 -7.82 -1.86
CA ALA A 206 11.35 -8.46 -3.03
C ALA A 206 12.36 -8.71 -4.14
N VAL A 207 12.31 -9.89 -4.78
CA VAL A 207 13.14 -10.26 -5.93
C VAL A 207 12.25 -10.75 -7.07
N VAL A 208 12.43 -10.18 -8.26
CA VAL A 208 11.64 -10.47 -9.47
C VAL A 208 12.55 -10.55 -10.70
N GLU A 209 12.14 -11.28 -11.74
CA GLU A 209 12.94 -11.43 -12.98
C GLU A 209 12.64 -10.38 -14.05
N GLY A 210 11.79 -9.41 -13.75
CA GLY A 210 11.50 -8.26 -14.61
C GLY A 210 10.16 -7.65 -14.26
N ALA A 211 9.99 -6.37 -14.54
CA ALA A 211 8.75 -5.65 -14.21
C ALA A 211 8.34 -4.72 -15.34
N GLY A 212 7.05 -4.34 -15.35
CA GLY A 212 6.53 -3.29 -16.20
C GLY A 212 6.97 -1.89 -15.75
N ASP A 213 6.18 -0.89 -16.12
CA ASP A 213 6.44 0.51 -15.80
C ASP A 213 6.27 0.79 -14.30
N HIS A 214 6.84 1.91 -13.83
CA HIS A 214 6.70 2.41 -12.46
C HIS A 214 7.27 1.48 -11.36
N PHE A 215 8.35 0.77 -11.68
CA PHE A 215 9.08 -0.05 -10.70
C PHE A 215 9.53 0.80 -9.49
N CYS A 216 9.17 0.39 -8.28
CA CYS A 216 9.45 1.07 -7.00
C CYS A 216 8.89 2.50 -6.88
N GLU A 217 7.78 2.81 -7.57
CA GLU A 217 7.11 4.10 -7.44
C GLU A 217 6.68 4.39 -5.98
N TYR A 218 6.98 5.58 -5.46
CA TYR A 218 6.70 6.00 -4.08
C TYR A 218 7.28 5.09 -2.98
N MET A 219 8.27 4.26 -3.28
CA MET A 219 8.94 3.42 -2.28
C MET A 219 9.64 4.30 -1.22
N THR A 220 9.46 3.96 0.05
CA THR A 220 9.99 4.70 1.22
C THR A 220 10.90 3.83 2.09
N GLY A 221 10.96 2.52 1.85
CA GLY A 221 11.79 1.58 2.60
C GLY A 221 11.75 0.18 1.99
N GLY A 222 12.58 -0.72 2.53
CA GLY A 222 12.74 -2.09 2.02
C GLY A 222 13.77 -2.24 0.92
N VAL A 223 13.81 -3.42 0.30
CA VAL A 223 14.74 -3.77 -0.78
C VAL A 223 13.99 -4.38 -1.95
N ALA A 224 14.26 -3.94 -3.18
CA ALA A 224 13.70 -4.52 -4.39
C ALA A 224 14.80 -4.90 -5.39
N VAL A 225 14.79 -6.12 -5.91
CA VAL A 225 15.79 -6.62 -6.87
C VAL A 225 15.08 -7.05 -8.14
N ALA A 226 15.46 -6.48 -9.28
CA ALA A 226 15.05 -6.91 -10.61
C ALA A 226 16.23 -7.60 -11.33
N LEU A 227 16.10 -8.90 -11.58
CA LEU A 227 17.08 -9.72 -12.30
C LEU A 227 16.99 -9.57 -13.82
N GLY A 228 15.96 -8.88 -14.31
CA GLY A 228 15.76 -8.60 -15.73
C GLY A 228 15.23 -7.18 -15.96
N PRO A 229 14.71 -6.87 -17.16
CA PRO A 229 14.37 -5.51 -17.54
C PRO A 229 13.20 -4.95 -16.73
N VAL A 230 13.30 -3.66 -16.40
CA VAL A 230 12.18 -2.87 -15.86
C VAL A 230 11.74 -1.78 -16.84
N GLY A 231 10.46 -1.40 -16.75
CA GLY A 231 9.82 -0.47 -17.68
C GLY A 231 10.20 1.01 -17.51
N TRP A 232 9.31 1.87 -17.96
CA TRP A 232 9.41 3.33 -17.93
C TRP A 232 9.20 3.89 -16.51
N ASN A 233 9.83 5.03 -16.22
CA ASN A 233 9.65 5.82 -14.99
C ASN A 233 9.91 5.04 -13.68
N ALA A 234 10.96 4.22 -13.67
CA ALA A 234 11.41 3.52 -12.47
C ALA A 234 11.90 4.50 -11.39
N GLY A 235 11.49 4.26 -10.14
CA GLY A 235 11.85 5.05 -8.96
C GLY A 235 11.11 6.38 -8.80
N ALA A 236 10.05 6.64 -9.56
CA ALA A 236 9.29 7.89 -9.44
C ALA A 236 8.71 8.09 -8.03
N GLY A 237 9.04 9.21 -7.39
CA GLY A 237 8.64 9.50 -6.00
C GLY A 237 9.25 8.58 -4.95
N MET A 238 10.23 7.73 -5.31
CA MET A 238 10.97 6.91 -4.34
C MET A 238 11.79 7.82 -3.43
N THR A 239 11.52 7.77 -2.13
CA THR A 239 12.13 8.63 -1.10
C THR A 239 12.94 7.85 -0.06
N GLY A 240 12.89 6.51 -0.10
CA GLY A 240 13.67 5.64 0.77
C GLY A 240 13.74 4.20 0.25
N GLY A 241 14.54 3.37 0.91
CA GLY A 241 14.83 2.00 0.49
C GLY A 241 15.92 1.89 -0.58
N ILE A 242 16.20 0.66 -1.00
CA ILE A 242 17.24 0.35 -2.00
C ILE A 242 16.62 -0.53 -3.10
N ALA A 243 16.85 -0.16 -4.35
CA ALA A 243 16.53 -1.01 -5.49
C ALA A 243 17.81 -1.45 -6.22
N TYR A 244 17.80 -2.66 -6.77
CA TYR A 244 18.85 -3.19 -7.64
C TYR A 244 18.22 -3.60 -8.97
N ALA A 245 18.77 -3.14 -10.08
CA ALA A 245 18.28 -3.51 -11.40
C ALA A 245 19.44 -3.67 -12.39
N VAL A 246 19.31 -4.61 -13.31
CA VAL A 246 20.29 -4.84 -14.40
C VAL A 246 20.03 -3.96 -15.63
N GLU A 247 18.77 -3.61 -15.87
CA GLU A 247 18.33 -2.84 -17.04
C GLU A 247 17.01 -2.13 -16.75
N TRP A 248 16.84 -0.93 -17.30
CA TRP A 248 15.59 -0.17 -17.25
C TRP A 248 15.37 0.60 -18.56
N ARG A 249 14.12 0.82 -18.92
CA ARG A 249 13.77 1.69 -20.06
C ARG A 249 13.99 3.16 -19.74
N GLN A 250 13.58 3.62 -18.54
CA GLN A 250 13.79 4.99 -18.10
C GLN A 250 13.75 5.07 -16.56
N LEU A 251 14.72 5.79 -15.97
CA LEU A 251 14.67 6.20 -14.57
C LEU A 251 13.99 7.56 -14.41
N ASN A 252 13.28 7.74 -13.30
CA ASN A 252 12.82 9.05 -12.87
C ASN A 252 13.97 9.81 -12.16
N ALA A 253 14.71 10.61 -12.93
CA ALA A 253 15.89 11.31 -12.43
C ALA A 253 15.60 12.39 -11.39
N ASP A 254 14.35 12.85 -11.26
CA ASP A 254 13.96 13.80 -10.21
C ASP A 254 13.94 13.15 -8.82
N SER A 255 13.75 11.83 -8.77
CA SER A 255 13.56 11.09 -7.51
C SER A 255 14.75 10.21 -7.16
N VAL A 256 15.37 9.57 -8.15
CA VAL A 256 16.41 8.55 -7.94
C VAL A 256 17.65 8.75 -8.81
N VAL A 257 18.75 8.16 -8.36
CA VAL A 257 19.97 7.99 -9.13
C VAL A 257 20.38 6.53 -9.14
N ALA A 258 20.92 6.06 -10.27
CA ALA A 258 21.56 4.75 -10.38
C ALA A 258 23.08 4.89 -10.28
N ARG A 259 23.69 4.09 -9.39
CA ARG A 259 25.14 4.05 -9.16
C ARG A 259 25.66 2.61 -9.20
N GLU A 260 26.98 2.45 -9.19
CA GLU A 260 27.61 1.14 -8.98
C GLU A 260 27.18 0.55 -7.64
N VAL A 261 27.01 -0.77 -7.61
CA VAL A 261 26.72 -1.48 -6.36
C VAL A 261 27.95 -1.33 -5.44
N PRO A 262 27.79 -0.72 -4.25
CA PRO A 262 28.88 -0.63 -3.29
C PRO A 262 29.42 -2.01 -2.91
N THR A 263 30.73 -2.11 -2.67
CA THR A 263 31.36 -3.41 -2.38
C THR A 263 30.81 -4.03 -1.09
N GLU A 264 30.43 -3.20 -0.12
CA GLU A 264 29.77 -3.60 1.12
C GLU A 264 28.37 -4.19 0.93
N ASP A 265 27.66 -3.80 -0.13
CA ASP A 265 26.28 -4.22 -0.42
C ASP A 265 26.23 -5.49 -1.29
N ALA A 266 27.32 -5.78 -2.02
CA ALA A 266 27.39 -6.94 -2.92
C ALA A 266 27.11 -8.31 -2.25
N PRO A 267 27.61 -8.59 -1.02
CA PRO A 267 27.28 -9.85 -0.33
C PRO A 267 25.79 -9.99 0.00
N GLU A 268 25.12 -8.88 0.36
CA GLU A 268 23.68 -8.91 0.66
C GLU A 268 22.86 -9.12 -0.62
N LEU A 269 23.19 -8.42 -1.71
CA LEU A 269 22.55 -8.65 -3.01
C LEU A 269 22.70 -10.11 -3.46
N ARG A 270 23.91 -10.68 -3.32
CA ARG A 270 24.15 -12.09 -3.63
C ARG A 270 23.26 -13.01 -2.79
N ALA A 271 23.17 -12.78 -1.48
CA ALA A 271 22.34 -13.59 -0.59
C ALA A 271 20.85 -13.53 -0.96
N LEU A 272 20.34 -12.38 -1.42
CA LEU A 272 18.96 -12.25 -1.90
C LEU A 272 18.71 -13.08 -3.17
N ILE A 273 19.67 -13.12 -4.08
CA ILE A 273 19.59 -13.91 -5.32
C ILE A 273 19.72 -15.41 -5.00
N GLU A 274 20.60 -15.79 -4.06
CA GLU A 274 20.69 -17.17 -3.55
C GLU A 274 19.39 -17.63 -2.90
N GLU A 275 18.74 -16.77 -2.10
CA GLU A 275 17.44 -17.09 -1.52
C GLU A 275 16.35 -17.19 -2.58
N HIS A 276 16.33 -16.27 -3.55
CA HIS A 276 15.42 -16.33 -4.68
C HIS A 276 15.54 -17.68 -5.39
N HIS A 277 16.76 -18.06 -5.82
CA HIS A 277 17.01 -19.35 -6.46
C HIS A 277 16.54 -20.54 -5.60
N ARG A 278 16.89 -20.57 -4.31
CA ARG A 278 16.49 -21.65 -3.40
C ARG A 278 14.98 -21.79 -3.27
N ARG A 279 14.22 -20.69 -3.32
CA ARG A 279 12.76 -20.69 -3.11
C ARG A 279 11.97 -20.95 -4.39
N THR A 280 12.47 -20.53 -5.54
CA THR A 280 11.72 -20.54 -6.80
C THR A 280 12.31 -21.50 -7.84
N GLY A 281 13.52 -22.01 -7.65
CA GLY A 281 14.24 -22.78 -8.66
C GLY A 281 14.67 -21.95 -9.88
N SER A 282 14.66 -20.62 -9.77
CA SER A 282 14.96 -19.69 -10.87
C SER A 282 16.24 -20.04 -11.62
N LYS A 283 16.12 -20.22 -12.94
CA LYS A 283 17.24 -20.44 -13.86
C LYS A 283 18.06 -19.16 -14.06
N VAL A 284 17.40 -17.99 -14.07
CA VAL A 284 18.05 -16.68 -14.19
C VAL A 284 18.98 -16.44 -13.01
N ALA A 285 18.48 -16.63 -11.78
CA ALA A 285 19.29 -16.51 -10.58
C ALA A 285 20.43 -17.53 -10.55
N ALA A 286 20.18 -18.79 -10.96
CA ALA A 286 21.24 -19.80 -11.05
C ALA A 286 22.38 -19.38 -11.99
N ALA A 287 22.04 -18.85 -13.18
CA ALA A 287 23.03 -18.36 -14.15
C ALA A 287 23.82 -17.16 -13.61
N MET A 288 23.14 -16.19 -12.99
CA MET A 288 23.80 -15.04 -12.37
C MET A 288 24.76 -15.44 -11.25
N LEU A 289 24.38 -16.42 -10.42
CA LEU A 289 25.24 -16.91 -9.34
C LEU A 289 26.46 -17.69 -9.85
N ALA A 290 26.31 -18.43 -10.96
CA ALA A 290 27.42 -19.12 -11.60
C ALA A 290 28.45 -18.15 -12.21
N GLY A 291 27.98 -17.02 -12.75
CA GLY A 291 28.80 -15.94 -13.31
C GLY A 291 28.76 -14.65 -12.47
N TRP A 292 28.92 -14.77 -11.14
CA TRP A 292 28.62 -13.68 -10.21
C TRP A 292 29.34 -12.36 -10.50
N ASP A 293 30.65 -12.40 -10.77
CA ASP A 293 31.42 -11.16 -10.98
C ASP A 293 30.92 -10.40 -12.22
N GLU A 294 30.55 -11.11 -13.28
CA GLU A 294 29.96 -10.52 -14.48
C GLU A 294 28.54 -10.00 -14.22
N ALA A 295 27.72 -10.77 -13.49
CA ALA A 295 26.38 -10.37 -13.12
C ALA A 295 26.39 -9.09 -12.26
N LEU A 296 27.29 -9.01 -11.27
CA LEU A 296 27.44 -7.86 -10.37
C LEU A 296 27.80 -6.58 -11.14
N MET A 297 28.66 -6.65 -12.17
CA MET A 297 29.00 -5.51 -13.01
C MET A 297 27.81 -4.95 -13.80
N ARG A 298 26.78 -5.77 -14.05
CA ARG A 298 25.55 -5.35 -14.75
C ARG A 298 24.55 -4.68 -13.81
N PHE A 299 24.56 -5.01 -12.52
CA PHE A 299 23.67 -4.38 -11.56
C PHE A 299 24.04 -2.92 -11.33
N ARG A 300 23.01 -2.08 -11.24
CA ARG A 300 23.11 -0.77 -10.59
C ARG A 300 22.25 -0.75 -9.35
N GLN A 301 22.74 -0.04 -8.35
CA GLN A 301 21.97 0.31 -7.17
C GLN A 301 21.22 1.62 -7.44
N ILE A 302 19.90 1.57 -7.32
CA ILE A 302 18.99 2.70 -7.48
C ILE A 302 18.59 3.17 -6.07
N VAL A 303 18.89 4.42 -5.76
CA VAL A 303 18.63 5.04 -4.46
C VAL A 303 18.01 6.43 -4.63
N PRO A 304 17.25 6.94 -3.64
CA PRO A 304 16.73 8.29 -3.68
C PRO A 304 17.85 9.33 -3.81
N VAL A 305 17.62 10.40 -4.57
CA VAL A 305 18.59 11.51 -4.71
C VAL A 305 18.98 12.06 -3.34
N ALA A 306 18.03 12.19 -2.41
CA ALA A 306 18.26 12.66 -1.05
C ALA A 306 19.25 11.79 -0.25
N ALA A 307 19.34 10.48 -0.53
CA ALA A 307 20.27 9.57 0.12
C ALA A 307 21.73 9.74 -0.36
N THR A 308 21.94 10.46 -1.47
CA THR A 308 23.27 10.74 -2.03
C THR A 308 23.80 12.12 -1.65
N ALA A 309 22.98 12.97 -1.04
CA ALA A 309 23.43 14.25 -0.51
C ALA A 309 24.29 14.01 0.74
N PRO A 310 25.46 14.67 0.88
CA PRO A 310 26.15 14.72 2.16
C PRO A 310 25.19 15.26 3.21
N ALA A 311 25.14 14.63 4.38
CA ALA A 311 24.26 15.05 5.48
C ALA A 311 24.43 16.56 5.71
N ALA A 312 23.48 17.35 5.22
CA ALA A 312 23.50 18.78 5.41
C ALA A 312 23.41 19.02 6.91
N ALA A 313 24.46 19.61 7.49
CA ALA A 313 24.45 20.03 8.88
C ALA A 313 23.17 20.84 9.11
N ALA A 314 22.35 20.40 10.06
CA ALA A 314 21.09 21.05 10.40
C ALA A 314 21.34 22.55 10.57
N ALA A 315 20.77 23.35 9.67
CA ALA A 315 20.88 24.80 9.78
C ALA A 315 20.27 25.22 11.13
N PRO A 316 20.95 26.07 11.91
CA PRO A 316 20.43 26.51 13.20
C PRO A 316 19.08 27.19 13.00
N VAL A 317 18.09 26.74 13.78
CA VAL A 317 16.75 27.31 13.85
C VAL A 317 16.90 28.79 14.19
N GLN A 318 16.57 29.67 13.23
CA GLN A 318 16.50 31.11 13.49
C GLN A 318 15.34 31.39 14.46
N ALA A 319 15.63 32.18 15.49
CA ALA A 319 14.71 32.54 16.56
C ALA A 319 13.42 33.20 16.01
N PRO A 320 12.27 33.01 16.67
CA PRO A 320 11.00 33.50 16.15
C PRO A 320 10.93 35.03 16.17
N GLU A 321 10.68 35.61 15.00
CA GLU A 321 10.22 36.98 14.83
C GLU A 321 8.86 37.13 15.53
N GLN A 322 8.82 37.95 16.58
CA GLN A 322 7.61 38.21 17.34
C GLN A 322 6.66 39.07 16.51
N ALA A 323 5.70 38.44 15.84
CA ALA A 323 4.55 39.16 15.29
C ALA A 323 3.70 39.74 16.43
N PRO A 324 3.31 41.03 16.38
CA PRO A 324 2.55 41.66 17.45
C PRO A 324 1.16 41.05 17.55
N LYS A 325 0.76 40.70 18.78
CA LYS A 325 -0.59 40.23 19.11
C LYS A 325 -1.58 41.39 18.88
N THR A 326 -2.48 41.24 17.92
CA THR A 326 -3.66 42.11 17.82
C THR A 326 -4.57 41.80 19.01
N ALA A 327 -4.76 42.79 19.88
CA ALA A 327 -5.73 42.75 20.97
C ALA A 327 -7.15 42.84 20.40
N ALA A 328 -8.07 42.06 20.98
CA ALA A 328 -9.51 42.21 20.82
C ALA A 328 -10.00 43.43 21.61
#